data_AF-A0A838KSM7-F1
#
_entry.id   AF-A0A838KSM7-F1
#
_cell.length_a   1.000
_cell.length_b   1.000
_cell.length_c   1.000
_cell.angle_alpha   90.00
_cell.angle_beta   90.00
_cell.angle_gamma   90.00
#
_symmetry.space_group_name_H-M   'P 1'
#
loop_
_entity.id
_entity.type
_entity.pdbx_description
1 polymer ?
#
loop_
_entity_poly.entity_id
_entity_poly.type
_entity_poly.pdbx_seq_one_letter_code
_entity_poly.pdbx_strand_id
1 'polypeptide(L)'
;LRGEDAPVARVGDLPGVLVTLQGKVEFEMGEEGRESEVMEHLFRVAVASTYREHLAGVDLGGFTAHFIEGDTVETGPLVTSEALLHQLGTVPGLAQVLDALGVSEDNVSPGQVAAAVEFVL
;
A
#
# COMPACT_ATOMS: atom_id res chain seq x y z
N LEU A 1 16.20 8.42 -0.17
CA LEU A 1 15.95 7.44 0.92
C LEU A 1 16.15 8.16 2.23
N ARG A 2 15.12 8.24 3.08
CA ARG A 2 15.14 9.00 4.34
C ARG A 2 15.77 8.19 5.49
N GLY A 3 16.89 7.52 5.24
CA GLY A 3 17.54 6.66 6.22
C GLY A 3 16.98 5.24 6.33
N GLU A 4 16.17 4.79 5.37
CA GLU A 4 15.69 3.40 5.33
C GLU A 4 16.78 2.45 4.81
N ASP A 5 16.95 1.31 5.47
CA ASP A 5 18.01 0.32 5.19
C ASP A 5 17.86 -0.36 3.82
N ALA A 6 16.62 -0.54 3.36
CA ALA A 6 16.30 -1.16 2.09
C ALA A 6 15.20 -0.38 1.35
N PRO A 7 15.30 -0.22 0.01
CA PRO A 7 14.23 0.39 -0.77
C PRO A 7 13.05 -0.58 -0.89
N VAL A 8 11.94 -0.29 -0.20
CA VAL A 8 10.68 -1.04 -0.31
C VAL A 8 9.60 -0.09 -0.79
N ALA A 9 8.93 -0.44 -1.90
CA ALA A 9 7.82 0.35 -2.41
C ALA A 9 6.56 0.09 -1.59
N ARG A 10 5.76 1.14 -1.36
CA ARG A 10 4.45 1.09 -0.70
C ARG A 10 3.34 1.52 -1.65
N VAL A 11 2.08 1.25 -1.28
CA VAL A 11 0.93 1.60 -2.12
C VAL A 11 0.87 3.11 -2.42
N GLY A 12 1.29 3.96 -1.48
CA GLY A 12 1.38 5.40 -1.66
C GLY A 12 2.40 5.87 -2.70
N ASP A 13 3.32 5.01 -3.15
CA ASP A 13 4.28 5.34 -4.21
C ASP A 13 3.67 5.24 -5.62
N LEU A 14 2.54 4.53 -5.78
CA LEU A 14 1.91 4.27 -7.08
C LEU A 14 1.59 5.54 -7.87
N PRO A 15 0.97 6.60 -7.29
CA PRO A 15 0.68 7.84 -8.01
C PRO A 15 1.91 8.48 -8.67
N GLY A 16 3.08 8.40 -8.03
CA GLY A 16 4.33 8.92 -8.58
C GLY A 16 4.82 8.14 -9.81
N VAL A 17 4.53 6.84 -9.87
CA VAL A 17 4.94 5.97 -10.98
C VAL A 17 4.03 6.13 -12.21
N LEU A 18 2.76 6.53 -12.02
CA LEU A 18 1.77 6.69 -13.09
C LEU A 18 2.27 7.56 -14.25
N VAL A 19 2.85 8.71 -13.91
CA VAL A 19 3.33 9.69 -14.90
C VAL A 19 4.39 9.07 -15.82
N THR A 20 5.25 8.21 -15.26
CA THR A 20 6.30 7.54 -16.03
C THR A 20 5.71 6.42 -16.90
N LEU A 21 4.73 5.68 -16.38
CA LEU A 21 4.07 4.60 -17.09
C LEU A 21 3.17 5.09 -18.23
N GLN A 22 2.63 6.31 -18.15
CA GLN A 22 1.80 6.88 -19.22
C GLN A 22 2.51 6.86 -20.57
N GLY A 23 3.79 7.25 -20.60
CA GLY A 23 4.60 7.24 -21.82
C GLY A 23 5.07 5.85 -22.26
N LYS A 24 4.64 4.78 -21.58
CA LYS A 24 4.96 3.37 -21.86
C LYS A 24 3.74 2.55 -22.25
N VAL A 25 2.54 3.13 -22.20
CA VAL A 25 1.28 2.48 -22.54
C VAL A 25 0.74 3.09 -23.82
N GLU A 26 0.30 2.23 -24.75
CA GLU A 26 -0.38 2.66 -25.97
C GLU A 26 -1.89 2.77 -25.70
N PHE A 27 -2.51 3.85 -26.19
CA PHE A 27 -3.94 4.10 -26.06
C PHE A 27 -4.63 3.91 -27.41
N GLU A 28 -5.86 3.41 -27.38
CA GLU A 28 -6.67 3.27 -28.60
C GLU A 28 -7.16 4.63 -29.10
N MET A 29 -7.44 4.70 -30.41
CA MET A 29 -8.03 5.90 -31.00
C MET A 29 -9.38 6.20 -30.35
N GLY A 30 -9.54 7.40 -29.81
CA GLY A 30 -10.74 7.84 -29.10
C GLY A 30 -10.54 8.08 -27.60
N GLU A 31 -9.41 7.65 -27.03
CA GLU A 31 -9.01 7.95 -25.64
C GLU A 31 -8.06 9.16 -25.54
N GLU A 32 -7.82 9.86 -26.65
CA GLU A 32 -6.98 11.07 -26.70
C GLU A 32 -7.52 12.15 -25.75
N GLY A 33 -6.66 12.61 -24.85
CA GLY A 33 -7.00 13.59 -23.81
C GLY A 33 -7.66 13.02 -22.56
N ARG A 34 -7.86 11.70 -22.49
CA ARG A 34 -8.41 10.99 -21.31
C ARG A 34 -7.45 9.96 -20.72
N GLU A 35 -6.21 9.92 -21.21
CA GLU A 35 -5.22 8.89 -20.87
C GLU A 35 -4.96 8.84 -19.36
N SER A 36 -4.77 10.00 -18.72
CA SER A 36 -4.54 10.08 -17.28
C SER A 36 -5.76 9.61 -16.47
N GLU A 37 -6.99 9.96 -16.88
CA GLU A 37 -8.22 9.52 -16.21
C GLU A 37 -8.40 7.99 -16.31
N VAL A 38 -8.16 7.44 -17.51
CA VAL A 38 -8.25 6.00 -17.77
C VAL A 38 -7.22 5.25 -16.93
N MET A 39 -5.97 5.70 -16.94
CA MET A 39 -4.95 5.07 -16.10
C MET A 39 -5.31 5.17 -14.62
N GLU A 40 -5.62 6.35 -14.09
CA GLU A 40 -6.02 6.50 -12.68
C GLU A 40 -7.16 5.55 -12.30
N HIS A 41 -8.15 5.40 -13.17
CA HIS A 41 -9.23 4.44 -12.97
C HIS A 41 -8.71 2.99 -12.92
N LEU A 42 -7.91 2.58 -13.91
CA LEU A 42 -7.34 1.24 -13.97
C LEU A 42 -6.45 0.93 -12.77
N PHE A 43 -5.68 1.91 -12.29
CA PHE A 43 -4.86 1.76 -11.10
C PHE A 43 -5.71 1.61 -9.84
N ARG A 44 -6.77 2.41 -9.67
CA ARG A 44 -7.72 2.20 -8.55
C ARG A 44 -8.34 0.81 -8.60
N VAL A 45 -8.73 0.33 -9.79
CA VAL A 45 -9.28 -1.00 -9.98
C VAL A 45 -8.25 -2.09 -9.67
N ALA A 46 -7.00 -1.92 -10.10
CA ALA A 46 -5.91 -2.85 -9.85
C ALA A 46 -5.63 -2.96 -8.34
N VAL A 47 -5.42 -1.83 -7.65
CA VAL A 47 -5.20 -1.79 -6.20
C VAL A 47 -6.35 -2.49 -5.46
N ALA A 48 -7.60 -2.15 -5.78
CA ALA A 48 -8.76 -2.76 -5.14
C ALA A 48 -8.89 -4.27 -5.44
N SER A 49 -8.46 -4.71 -6.62
CA SER A 49 -8.51 -6.14 -6.99
C SER A 49 -7.42 -6.93 -6.31
N THR A 50 -6.18 -6.41 -6.26
CA THR A 50 -5.09 -6.99 -5.47
C THR A 50 -5.45 -7.06 -4.00
N TYR A 51 -6.04 -6.01 -3.44
CA TYR A 51 -6.48 -6.00 -2.05
C TYR A 51 -7.48 -7.13 -1.79
N ARG A 52 -8.51 -7.28 -2.65
CA ARG A 52 -9.50 -8.34 -2.51
C ARG A 52 -8.90 -9.74 -2.71
N GLU A 53 -7.99 -9.91 -3.67
CA GLU A 53 -7.36 -11.19 -3.94
C GLU A 53 -6.56 -11.70 -2.74
N HIS A 54 -5.83 -10.81 -2.07
CA HIS A 54 -4.97 -11.19 -0.95
C HIS A 54 -5.68 -11.13 0.41
N LEU A 55 -6.50 -10.12 0.66
CA LEU A 55 -6.99 -9.82 2.01
C LEU A 55 -8.48 -10.14 2.22
N ALA A 56 -9.18 -10.67 1.22
CA ALA A 56 -10.57 -11.11 1.42
C ALA A 56 -10.65 -12.22 2.47
N GLY A 57 -11.42 -11.97 3.53
CA GLY A 57 -11.62 -12.92 4.63
C GLY A 57 -10.54 -12.90 5.70
N VAL A 58 -9.50 -12.07 5.57
CA VAL A 58 -8.53 -11.80 6.65
C VAL A 58 -9.21 -10.95 7.72
N ASP A 59 -8.98 -11.28 9.00
CA ASP A 59 -9.50 -10.48 10.12
C ASP A 59 -8.64 -9.21 10.30
N LEU A 60 -9.18 -8.08 9.85
CA LEU A 60 -8.56 -6.76 9.98
C LEU A 60 -9.05 -5.99 11.22
N GLY A 61 -9.76 -6.65 12.14
CA GLY A 61 -10.32 -6.06 13.34
C GLY A 61 -9.28 -5.31 14.17
N GLY A 62 -8.07 -5.87 14.31
CA GLY A 62 -6.96 -5.22 15.03
C GLY A 62 -6.48 -3.91 14.41
N PHE A 63 -6.54 -3.76 13.08
CA PHE A 63 -6.24 -2.49 12.40
C PHE A 63 -7.36 -1.48 12.62
N THR A 64 -8.62 -1.90 12.41
CA THR A 64 -9.77 -1.00 12.61
C THR A 64 -9.89 -0.52 14.05
N ALA A 65 -9.52 -1.35 15.02
CA ALA A 65 -9.55 -1.01 16.45
C ALA A 65 -8.71 0.22 16.78
N HIS A 66 -7.62 0.45 16.05
CA HIS A 66 -6.78 1.63 16.21
C HIS A 66 -7.57 2.93 15.95
N PHE A 67 -8.57 2.91 15.07
CA PHE A 67 -9.33 4.09 14.68
C PHE A 67 -10.64 4.30 15.47
N ILE A 68 -11.04 3.34 16.30
CA ILE A 68 -12.33 3.40 17.03
C ILE A 68 -12.36 4.55 18.03
N GLU A 69 -11.23 4.86 18.67
CA GLU A 69 -11.11 5.92 19.68
C GLU A 69 -10.74 7.29 19.09
N GLY A 70 -10.65 7.38 17.76
CA GLY A 70 -10.35 8.61 17.04
C GLY A 70 -8.87 8.87 16.80
N ASP A 71 -7.99 7.89 17.04
CA ASP A 71 -6.59 8.00 16.66
C ASP A 71 -6.46 8.14 15.14
N THR A 72 -5.39 8.81 14.71
CA THR A 72 -5.08 9.04 13.31
C THR A 72 -3.69 8.49 13.03
N VAL A 73 -3.55 7.85 11.86
CA VAL A 73 -2.26 7.36 11.37
C VAL A 73 -1.88 8.17 10.14
N GLU A 74 -0.74 8.85 10.21
CA GLU A 74 -0.15 9.55 9.07
C GLU A 74 0.61 8.56 8.18
N THR A 75 0.30 8.57 6.88
CA THR A 75 0.95 7.74 5.85
C THR A 75 1.50 8.60 4.71
N GLY A 76 2.14 7.96 3.73
CA GLY A 76 2.53 8.59 2.47
C GLY A 76 4.03 8.85 2.32
N PRO A 77 4.44 9.53 1.24
CA PRO A 77 5.83 9.53 0.76
C PRO A 77 6.80 10.29 1.68
N LEU A 78 6.28 11.07 2.63
CA LEU A 78 7.07 11.81 3.61
C LEU A 78 7.16 11.08 4.97
N VAL A 79 6.40 10.00 5.18
CA VAL A 79 6.43 9.23 6.42
C VAL A 79 7.38 8.05 6.21
N THR A 80 8.39 7.87 7.07
CA THR A 80 9.29 6.70 6.97
C THR A 80 8.60 5.42 7.43
N SER A 81 9.10 4.26 7.02
CA SER A 81 8.61 2.97 7.51
C SER A 81 8.62 2.90 9.04
N GLU A 82 9.69 3.37 9.68
CA GLU A 82 9.80 3.44 11.14
C GLU A 82 8.73 4.35 11.76
N ALA A 83 8.53 5.55 11.21
CA ALA A 83 7.56 6.51 11.73
C ALA A 83 6.11 6.01 11.57
N LEU A 84 5.80 5.30 10.47
CA LEU A 84 4.50 4.67 10.28
C LEU A 84 4.26 3.57 11.32
N LEU A 85 5.21 2.66 11.48
CA LEU A 85 5.07 1.52 12.40
C LEU A 85 5.02 1.97 13.88
N HIS A 86 5.76 3.02 14.23
CA HIS A 86 5.73 3.58 15.59
C HIS A 86 4.36 4.13 15.98
N GLN A 87 3.59 4.70 15.03
CA GLN A 87 2.24 5.22 15.32
C GLN A 87 1.27 4.09 15.68
N LEU A 88 1.40 2.92 15.06
CA LEU A 88 0.50 1.78 15.25
C LEU A 88 0.86 0.89 16.43
N GLY A 89 2.14 0.82 16.80
CA GLY A 89 2.62 -0.09 17.83
C GLY A 89 2.34 -1.55 17.49
N THR A 90 1.72 -2.30 18.41
CA THR A 90 1.37 -3.70 18.18
C THR A 90 -0.03 -3.82 17.59
N VAL A 91 -0.15 -4.45 16.42
CA VAL A 91 -1.42 -4.66 15.73
C VAL A 91 -1.80 -6.14 15.73
N PRO A 92 -2.87 -6.54 16.47
CA PRO A 92 -3.41 -7.89 16.36
C PRO A 92 -3.80 -8.23 14.92
N GLY A 93 -3.45 -9.44 14.46
CA GLY A 93 -3.74 -9.89 13.09
C GLY A 93 -2.69 -9.50 12.05
N LEU A 94 -1.68 -8.68 12.38
CA LEU A 94 -0.61 -8.30 11.43
C LEU A 94 0.11 -9.51 10.81
N ALA A 95 0.39 -10.56 11.59
CA ALA A 95 1.03 -11.76 11.06
C ALA A 95 0.19 -12.45 9.96
N GLN A 96 -1.14 -12.45 10.09
CA GLN A 96 -2.05 -13.02 9.09
C GLN A 96 -2.07 -12.17 7.81
N VAL A 97 -1.99 -10.84 7.95
CA VAL A 97 -1.86 -9.93 6.79
C VAL A 97 -0.54 -10.17 6.06
N LEU A 98 0.58 -10.31 6.79
CA LEU A 98 1.88 -10.58 6.20
C LEU A 98 1.89 -11.91 5.43
N ASP A 99 1.34 -12.97 6.02
CA ASP A 99 1.21 -14.28 5.37
C ASP A 99 0.32 -14.21 4.12
N ALA A 100 -0.83 -13.54 4.20
CA ALA A 100 -1.74 -13.34 3.08
C ALA A 100 -1.11 -12.55 1.91
N LEU A 101 -0.18 -11.65 2.21
CA LEU A 101 0.61 -10.89 1.23
C LEU A 101 1.89 -11.63 0.79
N GLY A 102 2.12 -12.85 1.26
CA GLY A 102 3.28 -13.67 0.90
C GLY A 102 4.61 -13.17 1.46
N VAL A 103 4.58 -12.39 2.55
CA VAL A 103 5.78 -11.92 3.26
C VAL A 103 6.24 -13.02 4.22
N SER A 104 7.39 -13.63 3.94
CA SER A 104 7.95 -14.68 4.79
C SER A 104 8.50 -14.10 6.10
N GLU A 105 8.25 -14.80 7.21
CA GLU A 105 8.83 -14.46 8.51
C GLU A 105 10.36 -14.56 8.51
N ASP A 106 10.95 -15.40 7.65
CA ASP A 106 12.40 -15.63 7.60
C ASP A 106 13.18 -14.43 7.03
N ASN A 107 12.51 -13.54 6.28
CA ASN A 107 13.16 -12.41 5.59
C ASN A 107 12.40 -11.10 5.71
N VAL A 108 11.50 -10.99 6.69
CA VAL A 108 10.69 -9.79 6.89
C VAL A 108 11.56 -8.61 7.33
N SER A 109 11.50 -7.52 6.56
CA SER A 109 12.12 -6.24 6.88
C SER A 109 11.08 -5.22 7.38
N PRO A 110 11.48 -4.21 8.17
CA PRO A 110 10.56 -3.14 8.60
C PRO A 110 9.85 -2.45 7.44
N GLY A 111 10.53 -2.28 6.29
CA GLY A 111 9.93 -1.71 5.07
C GLY A 111 8.80 -2.58 4.50
N GLN A 112 8.95 -3.91 4.51
CA GLN A 112 7.88 -4.82 4.07
C GLN A 112 6.70 -4.80 5.03
N VAL A 113 6.95 -4.72 6.34
CA VAL A 113 5.88 -4.58 7.33
C VAL A 113 5.14 -3.26 7.12
N ALA A 114 5.86 -2.15 6.93
CA ALA A 114 5.27 -0.85 6.65
C ALA A 114 4.46 -0.84 5.35
N ALA A 115 4.93 -1.51 4.29
CA ALA A 115 4.20 -1.64 3.04
C ALA A 115 2.90 -2.44 3.19
N ALA A 116 2.94 -3.56 3.93
CA ALA A 116 1.75 -4.35 4.25
C ALA A 116 0.74 -3.56 5.07
N VAL A 117 1.21 -2.85 6.09
CA VAL A 117 0.40 -1.96 6.92
C VAL A 117 -0.27 -0.87 6.09
N GLU A 118 0.51 -0.11 5.31
CA GLU A 118 -0.02 0.98 4.48
C GLU A 118 -1.02 0.49 3.42
N PHE A 119 -0.89 -0.77 2.98
CA PHE A 119 -1.86 -1.37 2.07
C PHE A 119 -3.20 -1.72 2.74
N VAL A 120 -3.21 -1.92 4.06
CA VAL A 120 -4.43 -2.18 4.85
C VAL A 120 -5.19 -0.90 5.22
N LEU A 121 -4.46 0.18 5.47
CA LEU A 121 -5.01 1.49 5.91
C LEU A 121 -5.72 2.25 4.78
#